data_AF-K1SCU9-F1
#
_entry.id   AF-K1SCU9-F1
#
_cell.length_a   1.000
_cell.length_b   1.000
_cell.length_c   1.000
_cell.angle_alpha   90.00
_cell.angle_beta   90.00
_cell.angle_gamma   90.00
#
_symmetry.space_group_name_H-M   'P 1'
#
loop_
_entity.id
_entity.type
_entity.pdbx_description
1 polymer ?
#
loop_
_entity_poly.entity_id
_entity_poly.type
_entity_poly.pdbx_seq_one_letter_code
_entity_poly.pdbx_strand_id
1 'polypeptide(L)'
;LYCGQEFGEKGMDKEGFSGTDGRTTIFDYWSPETLAHAYQDSSDSALSQEQKYLAATYRQLLRFANEEKAIREGETFDLMYVNPGSENFDPRTNFAFLRKKDDEAMLIVLNFAQEARQLQVCIPGHAFDFFHITEEEVLVTELFSGGKKKVELKKDGVFPISMDANGVRIYKFNVKMEESDIILNEHHKEEFPPAHTAEHLLNQLMVRLFGCERSR
;
A
#
# COMPACT_ATOMS: atom_id res chain seq x y z
N LEU A 1 8.26 -20.01 0.24
CA LEU A 1 9.72 -19.93 0.42
C LEU A 1 10.27 -21.35 0.33
N TYR A 2 11.27 -21.60 -0.51
CA TYR A 2 11.96 -22.89 -0.52
C TYR A 2 13.04 -22.92 0.58
N CYS A 3 13.25 -24.06 1.24
CA CYS A 3 14.22 -24.18 2.33
C CYS A 3 15.63 -23.77 1.87
N GLY A 4 16.30 -22.89 2.61
CA GLY A 4 17.65 -22.41 2.31
C GLY A 4 17.73 -21.24 1.33
N GLN A 5 16.63 -20.90 0.66
CA GLN A 5 16.56 -19.73 -0.22
C GLN A 5 16.81 -18.43 0.55
N GLU A 6 16.40 -18.36 1.81
CA GLU A 6 16.62 -17.24 2.72
C GLU A 6 18.09 -17.03 3.11
N PHE A 7 18.92 -18.04 2.90
CA PHE A 7 20.38 -17.99 3.09
C PHE A 7 21.14 -18.05 1.76
N GLY A 8 20.44 -18.04 0.63
CA GLY A 8 21.07 -18.06 -0.70
C GLY A 8 21.67 -19.42 -1.07
N GLU A 9 21.11 -20.51 -0.54
CA GLU A 9 21.52 -21.87 -0.90
C GLU A 9 21.35 -22.09 -2.41
N LYS A 10 22.41 -22.55 -3.06
CA LYS A 10 22.48 -22.71 -4.51
C LYS A 10 21.95 -24.07 -4.95
N GLY A 11 22.03 -25.08 -4.08
CA GLY A 11 21.63 -26.46 -4.38
C GLY A 11 22.46 -27.05 -5.53
N MET A 12 23.78 -26.80 -5.51
CA MET A 12 24.71 -27.24 -6.56
C MET A 12 25.67 -28.33 -6.05
N ASP A 13 25.42 -28.87 -4.87
CA ASP A 13 26.22 -29.94 -4.28
C ASP A 13 25.83 -31.30 -4.85
N LYS A 14 26.76 -32.27 -4.78
CA LYS A 14 26.48 -33.67 -5.11
C LYS A 14 25.93 -34.35 -3.87
N GLU A 15 24.64 -34.63 -3.89
CA GLU A 15 23.94 -35.19 -2.74
C GLU A 15 23.92 -36.73 -2.83
N GLY A 16 24.83 -37.38 -2.09
CA GLY A 16 24.87 -38.84 -1.96
C GLY A 16 24.89 -39.58 -3.30
N PHE A 17 23.82 -40.32 -3.62
CA PHE A 17 23.68 -41.07 -4.88
C PHE A 17 23.13 -40.25 -6.06
N SER A 18 22.61 -39.04 -5.79
CA SER A 18 22.16 -38.11 -6.84
C SER A 18 23.34 -37.30 -7.38
N GLY A 19 23.23 -36.86 -8.64
CA GLY A 19 24.20 -35.93 -9.22
C GLY A 19 24.02 -34.51 -8.69
N THR A 20 24.44 -33.52 -9.48
CA THR A 20 24.15 -32.09 -9.26
C THR A 20 22.84 -31.70 -9.94
N ASP A 21 21.80 -32.51 -9.78
CA ASP A 21 20.50 -32.37 -10.44
C ASP A 21 19.34 -32.17 -9.45
N GLY A 22 19.60 -32.29 -8.15
CA GLY A 22 18.66 -32.06 -7.05
C GLY A 22 19.09 -30.92 -6.13
N ARG A 23 18.12 -30.32 -5.44
CA ARG A 23 18.35 -29.32 -4.37
C ARG A 23 18.32 -29.92 -2.96
N THR A 24 17.82 -31.17 -2.84
CA THR A 24 17.73 -31.99 -1.62
C THR A 24 17.50 -33.45 -2.01
N THR A 25 18.11 -34.41 -1.29
CA THR A 25 17.93 -35.86 -1.46
C THR A 25 17.02 -36.43 -0.36
N ILE A 26 16.09 -37.30 -0.74
CA ILE A 26 15.19 -38.01 0.19
C ILE A 26 15.81 -39.32 0.72
N PHE A 27 16.91 -39.78 0.11
CA PHE A 27 17.50 -41.09 0.40
C PHE A 27 18.82 -41.02 1.18
N ASP A 28 19.39 -39.84 1.35
CA ASP A 28 20.61 -39.65 2.13
C ASP A 28 20.36 -38.71 3.31
N TYR A 29 20.88 -39.07 4.48
CA TYR A 29 20.96 -38.17 5.64
C TYR A 29 22.06 -37.13 5.39
N TRP A 30 21.79 -36.21 4.47
CA TRP A 30 22.68 -35.13 4.05
C TRP A 30 22.06 -33.77 4.39
N SER A 31 22.91 -32.78 4.65
CA SER A 31 22.50 -31.38 4.81
C SER A 31 23.45 -30.50 4.00
N PRO A 32 22.93 -29.54 3.21
CA PRO A 32 23.75 -28.47 2.66
C PRO A 32 24.50 -27.76 3.78
N GLU A 33 25.76 -27.38 3.53
CA GLU A 33 26.61 -26.70 4.51
C GLU A 33 25.94 -25.40 4.99
N THR A 34 25.33 -24.63 4.08
CA THR A 34 24.59 -23.41 4.42
C THR A 34 23.50 -23.65 5.45
N LEU A 35 22.74 -24.76 5.34
CA LEU A 35 21.66 -25.08 6.26
C LEU A 35 22.19 -25.64 7.59
N ALA A 36 23.27 -26.42 7.55
CA ALA A 36 23.94 -26.89 8.76
C ALA A 36 24.46 -25.70 9.58
N HIS A 37 25.13 -24.75 8.94
CA HIS A 37 25.61 -23.52 9.57
C HIS A 37 24.45 -22.64 10.05
N ALA A 38 23.34 -22.54 9.32
CA ALA A 38 22.21 -21.71 9.70
C ALA A 38 21.41 -22.24 10.90
N TYR A 39 21.24 -23.57 11.02
CA TYR A 39 20.34 -24.18 12.01
C TYR A 39 21.03 -24.92 13.16
N GLN A 40 22.24 -25.46 12.95
CA GLN A 40 22.97 -26.21 13.98
C GLN A 40 24.05 -25.37 14.65
N ASP A 41 24.78 -24.57 13.88
CA ASP A 41 25.81 -23.70 14.42
C ASP A 41 25.17 -22.38 14.87
N SER A 42 24.85 -22.28 16.16
CA SER A 42 24.26 -21.06 16.73
C SER A 42 25.24 -19.88 16.77
N SER A 43 26.48 -20.07 16.29
CA SER A 43 27.47 -19.02 16.25
C SER A 43 27.22 -18.10 15.04
N ASP A 44 27.04 -16.81 15.33
CA ASP A 44 26.95 -15.75 14.32
C ASP A 44 28.18 -15.72 13.38
N SER A 45 29.26 -16.41 13.71
CA SER A 45 30.46 -16.54 12.88
C SER A 45 30.32 -17.48 11.68
N ALA A 46 29.31 -18.35 11.64
CA ALA A 46 29.18 -19.38 10.61
C ALA A 46 28.56 -18.86 9.28
N LEU A 47 27.85 -17.74 9.31
CA LEU A 47 27.20 -17.14 8.15
C LEU A 47 27.96 -15.94 7.60
N SER A 48 28.07 -15.85 6.28
CA SER A 48 28.62 -14.67 5.62
C SER A 48 27.73 -13.44 5.83
N GLN A 49 28.32 -12.25 5.69
CA GLN A 49 27.56 -11.00 5.82
C GLN A 49 26.40 -10.91 4.80
N GLU A 50 26.60 -11.45 3.60
CA GLU A 50 25.57 -11.50 2.55
C GLU A 50 24.42 -12.44 2.93
N GLN A 51 24.72 -13.61 3.50
CA GLN A 51 23.71 -14.57 3.95
C GLN A 51 22.87 -13.99 5.10
N LYS A 52 23.52 -13.31 6.04
CA LYS A 52 22.83 -12.62 7.15
C LYS A 52 21.93 -11.51 6.64
N TYR A 53 22.43 -10.71 5.70
CA TYR A 53 21.65 -9.65 5.06
C TYR A 53 20.42 -10.24 4.36
N LEU A 54 20.61 -11.27 3.53
CA LEU A 54 19.52 -11.94 2.82
C LEU A 54 18.48 -12.52 3.79
N ALA A 55 18.92 -13.21 4.84
CA ALA A 55 18.04 -13.77 5.85
C ALA A 55 17.28 -12.68 6.64
N ALA A 56 17.89 -11.53 6.89
CA ALA A 56 17.21 -10.37 7.48
C ALA A 56 16.17 -9.79 6.52
N THR A 57 16.50 -9.64 5.24
CA THR A 57 15.58 -9.16 4.19
C THR A 57 14.37 -10.08 4.04
N TYR A 58 14.56 -11.40 3.98
CA TYR A 58 13.44 -12.35 3.92
C TYR A 58 12.55 -12.28 5.17
N ARG A 59 13.15 -12.21 6.36
CA ARG A 59 12.39 -12.05 7.61
C ARG A 59 11.55 -10.78 7.60
N GLN A 60 12.11 -9.66 7.12
CA GLN A 60 11.38 -8.40 7.00
C GLN A 60 10.23 -8.50 5.99
N LEU A 61 10.48 -9.07 4.80
CA LEU A 61 9.45 -9.25 3.77
C LEU A 61 8.31 -10.15 4.24
N LEU A 62 8.62 -11.26 4.91
CA LEU A 62 7.61 -12.17 5.45
C LEU A 62 6.82 -11.55 6.60
N ARG A 63 7.42 -10.69 7.42
CA ARG A 63 6.68 -9.90 8.41
C ARG A 63 5.71 -8.96 7.73
N PHE A 64 6.15 -8.20 6.72
CA PHE A 64 5.26 -7.34 5.95
C PHE A 64 4.09 -8.12 5.33
N ALA A 65 4.35 -9.28 4.73
CA ALA A 65 3.31 -10.12 4.16
C ALA A 65 2.25 -10.59 5.18
N ASN A 66 2.60 -10.67 6.47
CA ASN A 66 1.68 -11.11 7.52
C ASN A 66 1.02 -9.95 8.28
N GLU A 67 1.77 -8.89 8.56
CA GLU A 67 1.37 -7.76 9.40
C GLU A 67 0.62 -6.68 8.61
N GLU A 68 0.99 -6.46 7.35
CA GLU A 68 0.37 -5.43 6.50
C GLU A 68 -0.88 -5.98 5.81
N LYS A 69 -2.06 -5.56 6.28
CA LYS A 69 -3.36 -6.02 5.74
C LYS A 69 -3.50 -5.75 4.24
N ALA A 70 -3.07 -4.58 3.77
CA ALA A 70 -3.12 -4.23 2.35
C ALA A 70 -2.30 -5.21 1.50
N ILE A 71 -1.19 -5.74 2.01
CA ILE A 71 -0.40 -6.77 1.32
C ILE A 71 -1.12 -8.12 1.39
N ARG A 72 -1.51 -8.56 2.58
CA ARG A 72 -2.06 -9.90 2.82
C ARG A 72 -3.38 -10.17 2.11
N GLU A 73 -4.31 -9.21 2.17
CA GLU A 73 -5.72 -9.41 1.77
C GLU A 73 -6.32 -8.20 1.05
N GLY A 74 -5.51 -7.17 0.76
CA GLY A 74 -5.95 -5.98 0.05
C GLY A 74 -6.29 -6.24 -1.41
N GLU A 75 -7.28 -5.48 -1.87
CA GLU A 75 -7.66 -5.39 -3.28
C GLU A 75 -6.52 -4.77 -4.08
N THR A 76 -6.36 -5.18 -5.33
CA THR A 76 -5.26 -4.74 -6.20
C THR A 76 -5.80 -3.97 -7.39
N PHE A 77 -5.12 -2.87 -7.73
CA PHE A 77 -5.42 -2.08 -8.92
C PHE A 77 -4.15 -1.90 -9.74
N ASP A 78 -4.20 -2.33 -10.99
CA ASP A 78 -3.08 -2.25 -11.91
C ASP A 78 -2.89 -0.81 -12.44
N LEU A 79 -1.65 -0.32 -12.45
CA LEU A 79 -1.31 0.99 -12.99
C LEU A 79 -0.62 0.91 -14.36
N MET A 80 -0.37 -0.30 -14.88
CA MET A 80 0.40 -0.50 -16.11
C MET A 80 -0.31 -0.04 -17.39
N TYR A 81 -1.61 0.19 -17.36
CA TYR A 81 -2.34 0.66 -18.55
C TYR A 81 -2.15 2.16 -18.84
N VAL A 82 -1.84 2.98 -17.82
CA VAL A 82 -1.70 4.44 -17.95
C VAL A 82 -0.24 4.89 -17.95
N ASN A 83 0.63 4.18 -17.23
CA ASN A 83 2.03 4.56 -17.04
C ASN A 83 2.99 4.42 -18.23
N PRO A 84 2.70 3.65 -19.31
CA PRO A 84 3.55 3.67 -20.51
C PRO A 84 3.69 5.05 -21.16
N GLY A 85 2.75 5.96 -20.90
CA GLY A 85 2.82 7.36 -21.35
C GLY A 85 3.53 8.30 -20.37
N SER A 86 3.92 7.83 -19.19
CA SER A 86 4.58 8.63 -18.16
C SER A 86 6.08 8.76 -18.41
N GLU A 87 6.66 9.87 -17.96
CA GLU A 87 8.06 10.16 -18.19
C GLU A 87 8.97 9.15 -17.48
N ASN A 88 9.97 8.64 -18.19
CA ASN A 88 10.96 7.67 -17.71
C ASN A 88 10.39 6.34 -17.19
N PHE A 89 9.11 6.04 -17.45
CA PHE A 89 8.51 4.75 -17.11
C PHE A 89 8.59 3.79 -18.29
N ASP A 90 9.35 2.69 -18.15
CA ASP A 90 9.45 1.66 -19.19
C ASP A 90 8.64 0.42 -18.78
N PRO A 91 7.50 0.13 -19.43
CA PRO A 91 6.64 -0.99 -19.04
C PRO A 91 7.27 -2.38 -19.24
N ARG A 92 8.42 -2.48 -19.93
CA ARG A 92 9.16 -3.75 -20.07
C ARG A 92 9.97 -4.09 -18.83
N THR A 93 10.35 -3.08 -18.06
CA THR A 93 11.25 -3.23 -16.91
C THR A 93 10.68 -2.63 -15.63
N ASN A 94 9.62 -1.83 -15.71
CA ASN A 94 8.97 -1.21 -14.57
C ASN A 94 7.57 -1.79 -14.40
N PHE A 95 7.19 -2.01 -13.15
CA PHE A 95 5.87 -2.52 -12.81
C PHE A 95 5.32 -1.72 -11.64
N ALA A 96 4.10 -1.21 -11.74
CA ALA A 96 3.47 -0.41 -10.71
C ALA A 96 2.03 -0.82 -10.51
N PHE A 97 1.61 -0.92 -9.25
CA PHE A 97 0.24 -1.22 -8.87
C PHE A 97 -0.06 -0.69 -7.48
N LEU A 98 -1.34 -0.54 -7.19
CA LEU A 98 -1.84 -0.17 -5.88
C LEU A 98 -2.44 -1.38 -5.18
N ARG A 99 -2.33 -1.40 -3.85
CA ARG A 99 -3.13 -2.28 -3.00
C ARG A 99 -3.80 -1.47 -1.90
N LYS A 100 -5.05 -1.77 -1.59
CA LYS A 100 -5.75 -1.15 -0.46
C LYS A 100 -6.53 -2.19 0.35
N LYS A 101 -6.52 -2.02 1.66
CA LYS A 101 -7.44 -2.70 2.57
C LYS A 101 -7.88 -1.72 3.64
N ASP A 102 -9.18 -1.63 3.88
CA ASP A 102 -9.76 -0.70 4.84
C ASP A 102 -9.27 0.73 4.53
N ASP A 103 -8.65 1.41 5.49
CA ASP A 103 -8.10 2.77 5.38
C ASP A 103 -6.63 2.80 4.93
N GLU A 104 -5.98 1.65 4.70
CA GLU A 104 -4.56 1.60 4.36
C GLU A 104 -4.37 1.29 2.87
N ALA A 105 -3.72 2.22 2.16
CA ALA A 105 -3.34 2.06 0.78
C ALA A 105 -1.80 1.99 0.62
N MET A 106 -1.37 1.28 -0.42
CA MET A 106 0.03 1.08 -0.75
C MET A 106 0.25 1.24 -2.24
N LEU A 107 1.23 2.06 -2.61
CA LEU A 107 1.78 2.12 -3.95
C LEU A 107 3.05 1.26 -3.98
N ILE A 108 3.04 0.23 -4.84
CA ILE A 108 4.14 -0.70 -5.01
C ILE A 108 4.72 -0.49 -6.41
N VAL A 109 6.01 -0.21 -6.48
CA VAL A 109 6.73 0.02 -7.73
C VAL A 109 8.00 -0.79 -7.77
N LEU A 110 8.21 -1.50 -8.88
CA LEU A 110 9.35 -2.38 -9.13
C LEU A 110 10.15 -1.90 -10.33
N ASN A 111 11.46 -2.10 -10.24
CA ASN A 111 12.40 -1.87 -11.32
C ASN A 111 13.21 -3.15 -11.56
N PHE A 112 12.90 -3.86 -12.64
CA PHE A 112 13.62 -5.04 -13.11
C PHE A 112 14.84 -4.71 -13.97
N ALA A 113 15.13 -3.42 -14.21
CA ALA A 113 16.34 -3.01 -14.89
C ALA A 113 17.57 -3.15 -13.96
N GLN A 114 18.73 -3.43 -14.55
CA GLN A 114 20.00 -3.50 -13.83
C GLN A 114 20.60 -2.10 -13.52
N GLU A 115 19.85 -1.04 -13.77
CA GLU A 115 20.24 0.34 -13.55
C GLU A 115 19.22 1.04 -12.64
N ALA A 116 19.72 2.00 -11.85
CA ALA A 116 18.85 2.88 -11.07
C ALA A 116 18.11 3.84 -11.99
N ARG A 117 16.87 4.19 -11.63
CA ARG A 117 15.99 5.05 -12.45
C ARG A 117 15.21 6.04 -11.60
N GLN A 118 14.95 7.21 -12.17
CA GLN A 118 13.96 8.15 -11.66
C GLN A 118 12.68 7.96 -12.46
N LEU A 119 11.64 7.45 -11.83
CA LEU A 119 10.36 7.15 -12.46
C LEU A 119 9.32 8.19 -12.07
N GLN A 120 8.37 8.42 -12.95
CA GLN A 120 7.16 9.17 -12.67
C GLN A 120 5.97 8.23 -12.86
N VAL A 121 5.21 8.00 -11.77
CA VAL A 121 4.06 7.09 -11.78
C VAL A 121 2.76 7.89 -11.70
N CYS A 122 1.96 7.85 -12.75
CA CYS A 122 0.61 8.40 -12.78
C CYS A 122 -0.36 7.51 -11.98
N ILE A 123 -1.11 8.13 -11.07
CA ILE A 123 -2.24 7.50 -10.38
C ILE A 123 -3.53 8.03 -11.01
N PRO A 124 -4.23 7.24 -11.83
CA PRO A 124 -5.37 7.71 -12.60
C PRO A 124 -6.57 7.96 -11.70
N GLY A 125 -7.47 8.87 -12.10
CA GLY A 125 -8.71 9.14 -11.37
C GLY A 125 -9.56 7.88 -11.11
N HIS A 126 -9.51 6.91 -12.02
CA HIS A 126 -10.19 5.61 -11.87
C HIS A 126 -9.71 4.84 -10.62
N ALA A 127 -8.44 4.95 -10.24
CA ALA A 127 -7.94 4.33 -9.01
C ALA A 127 -8.56 4.95 -7.76
N PHE A 128 -8.79 6.27 -7.77
CA PHE A 128 -9.48 6.97 -6.69
C PHE A 128 -10.93 6.51 -6.58
N ASP A 129 -11.61 6.37 -7.71
CA ASP A 129 -13.01 5.93 -7.73
C ASP A 129 -13.14 4.47 -7.27
N PHE A 130 -12.22 3.59 -7.72
CA PHE A 130 -12.20 2.17 -7.35
C PHE A 130 -11.95 1.95 -5.86
N PHE A 131 -11.02 2.71 -5.26
CA PHE A 131 -10.64 2.55 -3.86
C PHE A 131 -11.35 3.49 -2.89
N HIS A 132 -12.23 4.36 -3.40
CA HIS A 132 -12.89 5.43 -2.66
C HIS A 132 -11.90 6.34 -1.92
N ILE A 133 -10.88 6.79 -2.65
CA ILE A 133 -9.83 7.70 -2.15
C ILE A 133 -10.22 9.14 -2.51
N THR A 134 -9.99 10.07 -1.59
CA THR A 134 -10.16 11.51 -1.80
C THR A 134 -8.84 12.17 -2.20
N GLU A 135 -8.92 13.31 -2.89
CA GLU A 135 -7.74 14.13 -3.17
C GLU A 135 -7.36 14.93 -1.93
N GLU A 136 -6.22 14.62 -1.32
CA GLU A 136 -5.76 15.27 -0.10
C GLU A 136 -4.24 15.16 0.06
N GLU A 137 -3.66 15.93 0.99
CA GLU A 137 -2.26 15.79 1.37
C GLU A 137 -2.11 14.69 2.42
N VAL A 138 -1.50 13.56 2.03
CA VAL A 138 -1.26 12.42 2.92
C VAL A 138 0.21 12.31 3.32
N LEU A 139 0.44 11.79 4.52
CA LEU A 139 1.78 11.39 4.96
C LEU A 139 2.09 9.97 4.45
N VAL A 140 2.98 9.90 3.48
CA VAL A 140 3.46 8.66 2.90
C VAL A 140 4.69 8.17 3.68
N THR A 141 4.71 6.88 4.02
CA THR A 141 5.85 6.20 4.65
C THR A 141 6.40 5.14 3.69
N GLU A 142 7.70 5.18 3.41
CA GLU A 142 8.38 4.14 2.64
C GLU A 142 8.76 2.98 3.57
N LEU A 143 8.33 1.75 3.23
CA LEU A 143 8.33 0.60 4.15
C LEU A 143 9.73 0.08 4.53
N PHE A 144 10.72 0.16 3.63
CA PHE A 144 12.04 -0.40 3.89
C PHE A 144 12.96 0.56 4.66
N SER A 145 12.93 1.84 4.29
CA SER A 145 13.74 2.91 4.89
C SER A 145 13.07 3.59 6.08
N GLY A 146 11.74 3.48 6.20
CA GLY A 146 10.95 4.24 7.17
C GLY A 146 10.85 5.74 6.85
N GLY A 147 11.37 6.18 5.70
CA GLY A 147 11.34 7.57 5.28
C GLY A 147 9.92 8.08 5.11
N LYS A 148 9.62 9.26 5.63
CA LYS A 148 8.30 9.89 5.56
C LYS A 148 8.33 11.10 4.66
N LYS A 149 7.30 11.26 3.82
CA LYS A 149 7.14 12.40 2.91
C LYS A 149 5.67 12.78 2.84
N LYS A 150 5.36 14.07 2.90
CA LYS A 150 4.02 14.55 2.57
C LYS A 150 3.87 14.61 1.05
N VAL A 151 2.78 14.05 0.55
CA VAL A 151 2.46 14.05 -0.88
C VAL A 151 0.99 14.41 -1.05
N GLU A 152 0.74 15.29 -2.01
CA GLU A 152 -0.60 15.63 -2.44
C GLU A 152 -1.11 14.56 -3.41
N LEU A 153 -2.16 13.84 -3.02
CA LEU A 153 -2.85 12.88 -3.89
C LEU A 153 -3.82 13.64 -4.78
N LYS A 154 -3.61 13.57 -6.09
CA LYS A 154 -4.51 14.13 -7.10
C LYS A 154 -4.86 13.07 -8.13
N LYS A 155 -6.09 13.13 -8.65
CA LYS A 155 -6.53 12.33 -9.78
C LYS A 155 -5.66 12.69 -10.99
N ASP A 156 -5.16 11.66 -11.66
CA ASP A 156 -4.21 11.76 -12.77
C ASP A 156 -2.90 12.46 -12.39
N GLY A 157 -2.63 12.55 -11.08
CA GLY A 157 -1.41 13.11 -10.51
C GLY A 157 -0.23 12.17 -10.70
N VAL A 158 0.96 12.76 -10.75
CA VAL A 158 2.22 12.04 -10.99
C VAL A 158 3.04 11.97 -9.71
N PHE A 159 3.46 10.76 -9.36
CA PHE A 159 4.27 10.46 -8.18
C PHE A 159 5.72 10.19 -8.58
N PRO A 160 6.69 11.06 -8.23
CA PRO A 160 8.10 10.87 -8.54
C PRO A 160 8.75 9.84 -7.59
N ILE A 161 9.48 8.88 -8.15
CA ILE A 161 10.10 7.76 -7.41
C ILE A 161 11.54 7.55 -7.84
N SER A 162 12.44 7.45 -6.86
CA SER A 162 13.83 7.03 -7.06
C SER A 162 13.96 5.53 -6.80
N MET A 163 14.29 4.79 -7.85
CA MET A 163 14.42 3.33 -7.82
C MET A 163 15.88 2.90 -7.97
N ASP A 164 16.30 1.94 -7.15
CA ASP A 164 17.56 1.24 -7.32
C ASP A 164 17.44 0.16 -8.43
N ALA A 165 18.59 -0.32 -8.92
CA ALA A 165 18.64 -1.44 -9.85
C ALA A 165 18.05 -2.71 -9.21
N ASN A 166 17.21 -3.46 -9.93
CA ASN A 166 16.51 -4.65 -9.43
C ASN A 166 15.73 -4.41 -8.11
N GLY A 167 15.31 -3.16 -7.87
CA GLY A 167 14.75 -2.71 -6.61
C GLY A 167 13.22 -2.68 -6.57
N VAL A 168 12.69 -2.57 -5.35
CA VAL A 168 11.28 -2.32 -5.06
C VAL A 168 11.16 -1.13 -4.09
N ARG A 169 10.16 -0.27 -4.31
CA ARG A 169 9.74 0.75 -3.36
C ARG A 169 8.28 0.54 -3.02
N ILE A 170 7.96 0.59 -1.74
CA ILE A 170 6.58 0.46 -1.25
C ILE A 170 6.27 1.68 -0.40
N TYR A 171 5.29 2.45 -0.84
CA TYR A 171 4.83 3.66 -0.21
C TYR A 171 3.47 3.40 0.44
N LYS A 172 3.43 3.39 1.76
CA LYS A 172 2.21 3.21 2.57
C LYS A 172 1.64 4.57 2.95
N PHE A 173 0.34 4.75 2.81
CA PHE A 173 -0.39 5.93 3.26
C PHE A 173 -1.78 5.55 3.75
N ASN A 174 -2.29 6.34 4.69
CA ASN A 174 -3.63 6.18 5.22
C ASN A 174 -4.58 7.08 4.42
N VAL A 175 -5.77 6.56 4.12
CA VAL A 175 -6.80 7.23 3.32
C VAL A 175 -8.13 7.30 4.08
N LYS A 176 -8.08 7.29 5.42
CA LYS A 176 -9.26 7.44 6.23
C LYS A 176 -9.89 8.79 5.90
N MET A 177 -11.05 8.76 5.27
CA MET A 177 -11.87 9.96 5.12
C MET A 177 -12.12 10.51 6.52
N GLU A 178 -11.75 11.77 6.75
CA GLU A 178 -12.34 12.49 7.87
C GLU A 178 -13.84 12.55 7.60
N GLU A 179 -14.61 11.74 8.32
CA GLU A 179 -16.01 12.05 8.61
C GLU A 179 -15.98 13.34 9.42
N SER A 180 -15.80 14.47 8.73
CA SER A 180 -16.34 15.71 9.22
C SER A 180 -17.83 15.44 9.28
N ASP A 181 -18.35 15.23 10.50
CA ASP A 181 -19.77 15.36 10.75
C ASP A 181 -20.15 16.66 10.07
N ILE A 182 -20.86 16.57 8.94
CA ILE A 182 -21.30 17.76 8.23
C ILE A 182 -22.33 18.36 9.17
N ILE A 183 -21.87 19.30 10.00
CA ILE A 183 -22.71 20.09 10.86
C ILE A 183 -23.50 21.00 9.91
N LEU A 184 -24.61 20.47 9.41
CA LEU A 184 -25.59 21.22 8.62
C LEU A 184 -26.17 22.30 9.52
N ASN A 185 -25.58 23.49 9.47
CA ASN A 185 -26.03 24.68 10.17
C ASN A 185 -26.44 24.44 11.63
N GLU A 186 -25.49 24.56 12.56
CA GLU A 186 -25.84 25.11 13.87
C GLU A 186 -26.19 26.60 13.69
N HIS A 187 -27.27 26.91 12.98
CA HIS A 187 -27.90 28.20 13.20
C HIS A 187 -28.27 28.21 14.67
N HIS A 188 -27.61 29.09 15.44
CA HIS A 188 -28.00 29.47 16.78
C HIS A 188 -29.49 29.81 16.80
N LYS A 189 -30.35 28.82 17.01
CA LYS A 189 -31.79 29.02 17.24
C LYS A 189 -32.04 29.83 18.52
N GLU A 190 -31.00 30.06 19.31
CA GLU A 190 -31.00 30.95 20.46
C GLU A 190 -30.80 32.43 20.10
N GLU A 191 -30.10 32.75 19.00
CA GLU A 191 -29.77 34.13 18.63
C GLU A 191 -30.91 34.81 17.84
N PHE A 192 -31.73 34.00 17.17
CA PHE A 192 -33.01 34.41 16.62
C PHE A 192 -34.10 33.45 17.12
N PRO A 193 -34.87 33.82 18.16
CA PRO A 193 -36.06 33.05 18.52
C PRO A 193 -36.91 32.87 17.25
N PRO A 194 -37.58 31.71 17.06
CA PRO A 194 -38.39 31.46 15.87
C PRO A 194 -39.25 32.69 15.63
N ALA A 195 -39.12 33.29 14.44
CA ALA A 195 -39.82 34.51 14.09
C ALA A 195 -41.32 34.22 14.15
N HIS A 196 -41.91 34.40 15.34
CA HIS A 196 -43.32 34.17 15.63
C HIS A 196 -44.21 34.96 14.66
N THR A 197 -43.67 36.04 14.10
CA THR A 197 -44.24 36.86 13.03
C THR A 197 -44.41 36.11 11.71
N ALA A 198 -43.44 35.32 11.24
CA ALA A 198 -43.57 34.61 9.97
C ALA A 198 -44.65 33.50 10.05
N GLU A 199 -44.67 32.76 11.15
CA GLU A 199 -45.70 31.75 11.43
C GLU A 199 -47.08 32.41 11.57
N HIS A 200 -47.18 33.55 12.25
CA HIS A 200 -48.46 34.29 12.36
C HIS A 200 -48.96 34.78 11.00
N LEU A 201 -48.06 35.36 10.19
CA LEU A 201 -48.41 35.88 8.87
C LEU A 201 -48.86 34.77 7.93
N LEU A 202 -48.15 33.63 7.93
CA LEU A 202 -48.51 32.48 7.11
C LEU A 202 -49.85 31.87 7.56
N ASN A 203 -50.03 31.63 8.86
CA ASN A 203 -51.28 31.09 9.39
C ASN A 203 -52.46 32.05 9.11
N GLN A 204 -52.28 33.36 9.29
CA GLN A 204 -53.33 34.34 9.00
C GLN A 204 -53.70 34.37 7.51
N LEU A 205 -52.71 34.23 6.63
CA LEU A 205 -52.90 34.18 5.19
C LEU A 205 -53.61 32.88 4.77
N MET A 206 -53.20 31.74 5.31
CA MET A 206 -53.81 30.44 5.03
C MET A 206 -55.25 30.33 5.53
N VAL A 207 -55.55 30.87 6.72
CA VAL A 207 -56.92 30.95 7.25
C VAL A 207 -57.79 31.82 6.34
N ARG A 208 -57.30 32.99 5.90
CA ARG A 208 -58.07 33.93 5.06
C ARG A 208 -58.33 33.40 3.66
N LEU A 209 -57.34 32.75 3.04
CA LEU A 209 -57.45 32.30 1.65
C LEU A 209 -58.06 30.91 1.51
N PHE A 210 -57.81 30.01 2.47
CA PHE A 210 -58.13 28.59 2.33
C PHE A 210 -58.98 28.02 3.47
N GLY A 211 -59.29 28.80 4.52
CA GLY A 211 -60.13 28.35 5.64
C GLY A 211 -59.51 27.23 6.48
N CYS A 212 -58.20 27.00 6.37
CA CYS A 212 -57.49 25.94 7.09
C CYS A 212 -57.28 26.31 8.57
N GLU A 213 -57.32 25.31 9.45
CA GLU A 213 -56.98 25.49 10.86
C GLU A 213 -55.48 25.74 11.06
N ARG A 214 -55.12 26.35 12.19
CA ARG A 214 -53.74 26.71 12.50
C ARG A 214 -52.85 25.47 12.62
N SER A 215 -51.70 25.48 11.95
CA SER A 215 -50.64 24.48 12.15
C SER A 215 -50.21 24.45 13.62
N ARG A 216 -50.25 23.28 14.26
CA ARG A 216 -49.72 23.06 15.62
C ARG A 216 -48.24 22.74 15.58
#